data_AF-A0A838RT68-F1
#
_entry.id   AF-A0A838RT68-F1
#
_cell.length_a   1.000
_cell.length_b   1.000
_cell.length_c   1.000
_cell.angle_alpha   90.00
_cell.angle_beta   90.00
_cell.angle_gamma   90.00
#
_symmetry.space_group_name_H-M   'P 1'
#
loop_
_entity.id
_entity.type
_entity.pdbx_description
1 polymer ?
#
loop_
_entity_poly.entity_id
_entity_poly.type
_entity_poly.pdbx_seq_one_letter_code
_entity_poly.pdbx_strand_id
1 'polypeptide(L)'
;MKNNTFIETSVSVLLVVLVLLIWNPLHFWMTDMILISMLISILMVFAIFATFILRENVRDEREGMHRLLAGRMAFLLGSITLVIGILVQAYSHAVDIWLVLTLVVMVLAKMGTRLYSDKRL
;
A
#
# COMPACT_ATOMS: atom_id res chain seq x y z
N MET A 1 -18.21 -14.51 2.97
CA MET A 1 -17.44 -15.69 3.41
C MET A 1 -17.13 -15.53 4.88
N LYS A 2 -17.30 -16.59 5.68
CA LYS A 2 -17.35 -16.58 7.15
C LYS A 2 -16.00 -16.12 7.74
N ASN A 3 -16.00 -14.99 8.46
CA ASN A 3 -14.91 -14.41 9.28
C ASN A 3 -13.47 -14.91 9.05
N ASN A 4 -12.84 -14.51 7.94
CA ASN A 4 -11.38 -14.60 7.77
C ASN A 4 -10.66 -13.28 8.09
N THR A 5 -11.34 -12.33 8.74
CA THR A 5 -10.76 -11.04 9.16
C THR A 5 -9.51 -11.21 10.02
N PHE A 6 -9.43 -12.29 10.81
CA PHE A 6 -8.24 -12.65 11.56
C PHE A 6 -7.05 -12.96 10.63
N ILE A 7 -7.27 -13.74 9.57
CA ILE A 7 -6.23 -14.06 8.58
C ILE A 7 -5.81 -12.81 7.81
N GLU A 8 -6.75 -11.98 7.37
CA GLU A 8 -6.46 -10.71 6.67
C GLU A 8 -5.63 -9.76 7.54
N THR A 9 -5.98 -9.66 8.83
CA THR A 9 -5.23 -8.86 9.81
C THR A 9 -3.83 -9.45 10.02
N SER A 10 -3.71 -10.77 10.19
CA SER A 10 -2.41 -11.43 10.34
C SER A 10 -1.51 -11.23 9.12
N VAL A 11 -2.05 -11.32 7.90
CA VAL A 11 -1.30 -11.08 6.65
C VAL A 11 -0.85 -9.63 6.56
N SER A 12 -1.70 -8.67 6.93
CA SER A 12 -1.36 -7.25 6.95
C SER A 12 -0.23 -6.94 7.94
N VAL A 13 -0.32 -7.50 9.16
CA VAL A 13 0.72 -7.36 10.18
C VAL A 13 2.02 -7.99 9.73
N LEU A 14 1.97 -9.20 9.15
CA LEU A 14 3.15 -9.88 8.61
C LEU A 14 3.84 -9.04 7.54
N LEU A 15 3.07 -8.43 6.63
CA LEU A 15 3.61 -7.56 5.59
C LEU A 15 4.32 -6.33 6.16
N VAL A 16 3.72 -5.68 7.17
CA VAL A 16 4.34 -4.55 7.86
C VAL A 16 5.66 -4.95 8.52
N VAL A 17 5.68 -6.10 9.22
CA VAL A 17 6.90 -6.61 9.86
C VAL A 17 8.00 -6.90 8.83
N LEU A 18 7.66 -7.51 7.69
CA LEU A 18 8.63 -7.80 6.63
C LEU A 18 9.22 -6.52 6.01
N VAL A 19 8.40 -5.49 5.78
CA VAL A 19 8.88 -4.20 5.26
C VAL A 19 9.82 -3.51 6.27
N LEU A 20 9.48 -3.55 7.55
CA LEU A 20 10.34 -3.00 8.61
C LEU A 20 11.67 -3.74 8.73
N LEU A 21 11.67 -5.06 8.53
CA LEU A 21 12.89 -5.85 8.51
C LEU A 21 13.82 -5.45 7.36
N ILE A 22 13.30 -5.14 6.17
CA ILE A 22 14.12 -4.66 5.03
C ILE A 22 14.69 -3.27 5.28
N TRP A 23 13.96 -2.39 5.96
CA TRP A 23 14.51 -1.08 6.34
C TRP A 23 15.79 -1.22 7.21
N ASN A 24 15.99 -2.41 7.80
CA ASN A 24 17.22 -2.84 8.48
C ASN A 24 17.75 -1.83 9.52
N PRO A 25 16.90 -1.31 10.43
CA PRO A 25 17.35 -0.33 11.43
C PRO A 25 18.36 -0.92 12.43
N LEU A 26 18.41 -2.26 12.53
CA LEU A 26 19.27 -2.98 13.46
C LEU A 26 20.53 -3.56 12.79
N HIS A 27 20.74 -3.28 11.50
CA HIS A 27 21.87 -3.78 10.68
C HIS A 27 22.18 -5.27 10.83
N PHE A 28 21.22 -6.08 11.29
CA PHE A 28 21.49 -7.48 11.63
C PHE A 28 21.89 -8.28 10.40
N TRP A 29 21.30 -7.97 9.24
CA TRP A 29 21.39 -8.79 8.05
C TRP A 29 22.09 -7.97 6.97
N MET A 30 23.34 -8.34 6.65
CA MET A 30 24.25 -7.59 5.76
C MET A 30 24.68 -8.41 4.53
N THR A 31 23.95 -9.48 4.19
CA THR A 31 24.26 -10.37 3.06
C THR A 31 23.25 -10.18 1.94
N ASP A 32 23.73 -9.89 0.72
CA ASP A 32 22.89 -9.62 -0.47
C ASP A 32 21.89 -10.74 -0.77
N MET A 33 22.26 -12.00 -0.53
CA MET A 33 21.39 -13.15 -0.77
C MET A 33 20.14 -13.15 0.13
N ILE A 34 20.28 -12.67 1.37
CA ILE A 34 19.18 -12.58 2.32
C ILE A 34 18.22 -11.46 1.90
N LEU A 35 18.75 -10.31 1.47
CA LEU A 35 17.95 -9.18 1.01
C LEU A 35 17.07 -9.55 -0.19
N ILE A 36 17.62 -10.24 -1.19
CA ILE A 36 16.85 -10.72 -2.35
C ILE A 36 15.75 -11.70 -1.93
N SER A 37 16.05 -12.63 -1.01
CA SER A 37 15.05 -13.58 -0.51
C SER A 37 13.90 -12.90 0.24
N MET A 38 14.19 -11.82 0.98
CA MET A 38 13.19 -11.02 1.69
C MET A 38 12.32 -10.24 0.72
N LEU A 39 12.90 -9.64 -0.33
CA LEU A 39 12.13 -8.95 -1.37
C LEU A 39 11.14 -9.89 -2.06
N ILE A 40 11.56 -11.10 -2.42
CA ILE A 40 10.69 -12.12 -3.02
C ILE A 40 9.55 -12.49 -2.05
N SER A 41 9.89 -12.65 -0.77
CA SER A 41 8.91 -12.98 0.27
C SER A 41 7.88 -11.86 0.44
N ILE A 42 8.30 -10.59 0.44
CA ILE A 42 7.38 -9.44 0.48
C ILE A 42 6.48 -9.43 -0.75
N LEU A 43 7.03 -9.64 -1.94
CA LEU A 43 6.25 -9.66 -3.17
C LEU A 43 5.17 -10.75 -3.11
N MET A 44 5.52 -11.93 -2.62
CA MET A 44 4.57 -13.04 -2.44
C MET A 44 3.46 -12.69 -1.43
N VAL A 45 3.82 -12.18 -0.25
CA VAL A 45 2.85 -11.81 0.79
C VAL A 45 1.97 -10.65 0.32
N PHE A 46 2.53 -9.68 -0.41
CA PHE A 46 1.77 -8.58 -1.01
C PHE A 46 0.77 -9.07 -2.06
N ALA A 47 1.13 -10.04 -2.90
CA ALA A 47 0.20 -10.62 -3.87
C ALA A 47 -0.99 -11.33 -3.19
N ILE A 48 -0.72 -12.02 -2.08
CA ILE A 48 -1.78 -12.62 -1.24
C ILE A 48 -2.67 -11.52 -0.65
N PHE A 49 -2.07 -10.47 -0.08
CA PHE A 49 -2.80 -9.33 0.46
C PHE A 49 -3.67 -8.62 -0.59
N ALA A 50 -3.13 -8.37 -1.79
CA ALA A 50 -3.85 -7.75 -2.89
C ALA A 50 -5.08 -8.58 -3.33
N THR A 51 -4.98 -9.91 -3.26
CA THR A 51 -6.11 -10.80 -3.56
C THR A 51 -7.26 -10.61 -2.58
N PHE A 52 -6.97 -10.35 -1.29
CA PHE A 52 -7.99 -10.06 -0.30
C PHE A 52 -8.70 -8.73 -0.60
N ILE A 53 -7.95 -7.69 -0.95
CA ILE A 53 -8.51 -6.39 -1.35
C ILE A 53 -9.47 -6.54 -2.54
N LEU A 54 -9.08 -7.31 -3.57
CA LEU A 54 -9.89 -7.50 -4.78
C LEU A 54 -11.18 -8.31 -4.53
N ARG A 55 -11.18 -9.21 -3.54
CA ARG A 55 -12.32 -10.09 -3.24
C ARG A 55 -13.29 -9.50 -2.20
N GLU A 56 -13.00 -8.31 -1.70
CA GLU A 56 -13.79 -7.67 -0.65
C GLU A 56 -15.21 -7.34 -1.18
N ASN A 57 -16.25 -8.01 -0.64
CA ASN A 57 -17.64 -7.76 -1.01
C ASN A 57 -18.32 -6.90 0.06
N VAL A 58 -19.15 -5.95 -0.34
CA VAL A 58 -19.96 -5.13 0.59
C VAL A 58 -21.27 -5.87 0.86
N ARG A 59 -21.58 -6.22 2.11
CA ARG A 59 -22.87 -6.85 2.46
C ARG A 59 -23.88 -5.88 3.04
N ASP A 60 -23.41 -4.78 3.64
CA ASP A 60 -24.22 -3.74 4.27
C ASP A 60 -23.72 -2.33 3.88
N GLU A 61 -24.62 -1.35 3.83
CA GLU A 61 -24.31 0.05 3.58
C GLU A 61 -23.30 0.62 4.60
N ARG A 62 -23.37 0.13 5.85
CA ARG A 62 -22.41 0.49 6.90
C ARG A 62 -20.99 0.03 6.57
N GLU A 63 -20.84 -1.20 6.10
CA GLU A 63 -19.55 -1.74 5.66
C GLU A 63 -19.02 -0.95 4.45
N GLY A 64 -19.90 -0.56 3.54
CA GLY A 64 -19.56 0.28 2.39
C GLY A 64 -18.99 1.63 2.81
N MET A 65 -19.58 2.29 3.81
CA MET A 65 -19.08 3.56 4.33
C MET A 65 -17.73 3.42 5.04
N HIS A 66 -17.54 2.37 5.85
CA HIS A 66 -16.25 2.10 6.49
C HIS A 66 -15.14 1.85 5.45
N ARG A 67 -15.41 1.08 4.40
CA ARG A 67 -14.47 0.84 3.31
C ARG A 67 -14.10 2.12 2.57
N LEU A 68 -15.09 2.96 2.27
CA LEU A 68 -14.87 4.23 1.58
C LEU A 68 -14.04 5.20 2.45
N LEU A 69 -14.29 5.26 3.75
CA LEU A 69 -13.45 6.04 4.69
C LEU A 69 -12.03 5.49 4.74
N ALA A 70 -11.85 4.17 4.85
CA ALA A 70 -10.53 3.53 4.86
C ALA A 70 -9.74 3.82 3.57
N GLY A 71 -10.37 3.69 2.40
CA GLY A 71 -9.76 4.00 1.11
C GLY A 71 -9.37 5.48 0.97
N ARG A 72 -10.19 6.41 1.46
CA ARG A 72 -9.86 7.84 1.48
C ARG A 72 -8.68 8.14 2.40
N MET A 73 -8.65 7.56 3.59
CA MET A 73 -7.54 7.74 4.55
C MET A 73 -6.23 7.15 4.01
N ALA A 74 -6.27 5.95 3.44
CA ALA A 74 -5.10 5.31 2.83
C ALA A 74 -4.53 6.17 1.68
N PHE A 75 -5.39 6.72 0.81
CA PHE A 75 -4.95 7.63 -0.24
C PHE A 75 -4.30 8.90 0.32
N LEU A 76 -4.93 9.55 1.32
CA LEU A 76 -4.41 10.78 1.91
C LEU A 76 -3.05 10.54 2.58
N LEU A 77 -2.97 9.55 3.48
CA LEU A 77 -1.72 9.22 4.18
C LEU A 77 -0.61 8.78 3.22
N GLY A 78 -0.94 8.00 2.18
CA GLY A 78 0.01 7.61 1.14
C GLY A 78 0.53 8.81 0.35
N SER A 79 -0.37 9.69 -0.11
CA SER A 79 0.02 10.90 -0.85
C SER A 79 0.87 11.86 -0.01
N ILE A 80 0.54 12.05 1.27
CA ILE A 80 1.30 12.88 2.20
C ILE A 80 2.70 12.28 2.41
N THR A 81 2.80 10.98 2.65
CA THR A 81 4.09 10.30 2.83
C THR A 81 4.97 10.42 1.58
N LEU A 82 4.40 10.26 0.38
CA LEU A 82 5.12 10.45 -0.88
C LEU A 82 5.60 11.89 -1.06
N VAL A 83 4.74 12.88 -0.77
CA VAL A 83 5.12 14.30 -0.86
C VAL A 83 6.26 14.62 0.11
N ILE A 84 6.19 14.15 1.35
CA ILE A 84 7.28 14.31 2.33
C ILE A 84 8.56 13.66 1.81
N GLY A 85 8.49 12.43 1.29
CA GLY A 85 9.64 11.73 0.72
C GLY A 85 10.29 12.50 -0.44
N ILE A 86 9.48 13.02 -1.36
CA ILE A 86 9.95 13.84 -2.49
C ILE A 86 10.60 15.13 -1.98
N LEU A 87 10.00 15.82 -1.00
CA LEU A 87 10.58 17.02 -0.42
C LEU A 87 11.95 16.74 0.22
N VAL A 88 12.06 15.68 1.01
CA VAL A 88 13.33 15.29 1.65
C VAL A 88 14.40 14.95 0.60
N GLN A 89 14.05 14.19 -0.45
CA GLN A 89 15.00 13.85 -1.52
C GLN A 89 15.36 15.04 -2.42
N ALA A 90 14.45 16.01 -2.58
CA ALA A 90 14.68 17.21 -3.36
C ALA A 90 15.76 18.10 -2.73
N TYR A 91 15.82 18.18 -1.40
CA TYR A 91 16.93 18.87 -0.71
C TYR A 91 18.29 18.24 -0.98
N SER A 92 18.34 16.93 -1.24
CA SER A 92 19.56 16.21 -1.61
C SER A 92 19.83 16.20 -3.12
N HIS A 93 19.02 16.90 -3.93
CA HIS A 93 19.06 16.89 -5.39
C HIS A 93 19.06 15.48 -6.03
N ALA A 94 18.53 14.49 -5.31
CA ALA A 94 18.51 13.08 -5.71
C ALA A 94 17.07 12.54 -5.65
N VAL A 95 16.16 13.21 -6.37
CA VAL A 95 14.76 12.82 -6.42
C VAL A 95 14.60 11.54 -7.22
N ASP A 96 14.06 10.51 -6.58
CA ASP A 96 13.71 9.26 -7.24
C ASP A 96 12.46 9.45 -8.14
N ILE A 97 12.63 9.16 -9.42
CA ILE A 97 11.55 9.23 -10.42
C ILE A 97 10.36 8.33 -10.06
N TRP A 98 10.60 7.21 -9.36
CA TRP A 98 9.56 6.28 -8.94
C TRP A 98 8.61 6.89 -7.93
N LEU A 99 9.08 7.76 -7.02
CA LEU A 99 8.21 8.45 -6.07
C LEU A 99 7.25 9.40 -6.79
N VAL A 100 7.76 10.15 -7.77
CA VAL A 100 6.97 11.09 -8.56
C VAL A 100 5.96 10.35 -9.43
N LEU A 101 6.39 9.30 -10.14
CA LEU A 101 5.51 8.46 -10.95
C LEU A 101 4.40 7.83 -10.12
N THR A 102 4.73 7.33 -8.91
CA THR A 102 3.73 6.72 -8.01
C THR A 102 2.65 7.74 -7.62
N LEU A 103 3.05 8.97 -7.26
CA LEU A 103 2.10 10.03 -6.92
C LEU A 103 1.18 10.37 -8.10
N VAL A 104 1.74 10.50 -9.31
CA VAL A 104 0.97 10.78 -10.54
C VAL A 104 -0.04 9.67 -10.81
N VAL A 105 0.39 8.41 -10.81
CA VAL A 105 -0.47 7.25 -11.06
C VAL A 105 -1.60 7.17 -10.03
N MET A 106 -1.31 7.37 -8.74
CA MET A 106 -2.32 7.39 -7.69
C MET A 106 -3.38 8.49 -7.92
N VAL A 107 -2.95 9.71 -8.23
CA VAL A 107 -3.87 10.84 -8.49
C VAL A 107 -4.74 10.58 -9.71
N LEU A 108 -4.15 10.11 -10.81
CA LEU A 108 -4.89 9.77 -12.02
C LEU A 108 -5.88 8.63 -11.78
N ALA A 109 -5.50 7.59 -11.04
CA ALA A 109 -6.39 6.50 -10.68
C ALA A 109 -7.59 6.99 -9.85
N LYS A 110 -7.37 7.86 -8.87
CA LYS A 110 -8.45 8.45 -8.06
C LYS A 110 -9.38 9.34 -8.88
N MET A 111 -8.84 10.16 -9.79
CA MET A 111 -9.65 11.00 -10.67
C MET A 111 -10.44 10.17 -11.68
N GLY A 112 -9.81 9.17 -12.31
CA GLY A 112 -10.46 8.28 -13.26
C GLY A 112 -11.60 7.47 -12.64
N THR A 113 -11.38 6.89 -11.46
CA THR A 113 -12.42 6.15 -10.73
C THR A 113 -13.57 7.04 -10.30
N ARG A 114 -13.30 8.27 -9.85
CA ARG A 114 -14.35 9.25 -9.52
C ARG A 114 -15.19 9.61 -10.76
N LEU A 115 -14.56 9.93 -11.88
CA LEU A 115 -15.27 10.27 -13.11
C LEU A 115 -16.12 9.11 -13.64
N TYR A 116 -15.63 7.88 -13.49
CA TYR A 116 -16.40 6.69 -13.84
C TYR A 116 -17.62 6.52 -12.92
N SER A 117 -17.43 6.69 -11.60
CA SER A 117 -18.50 6.63 -10.61
C SER A 117 -19.58 7.68 -10.89
N ASP A 118 -19.20 8.92 -11.16
CA ASP A 118 -20.15 10.03 -11.41
C ASP A 118 -20.94 9.87 -12.72
N LYS A 119 -20.45 9.07 -13.68
CA LYS A 119 -21.10 8.85 -14.99
C LYS A 119 -21.95 7.58 -15.07
N ARG A 120 -21.73 6.60 -14.19
CA ARG A 120 -22.28 5.24 -14.32
C ARG A 120 -23.09 4.76 -13.10
N LEU A 121 -23.15 5.55 -12.02
CA LEU A 121 -24.07 5.43 -10.89
C LEU A 121 -25.02 6.62 -10.90
#